data_AF-M3F5E8-F1
#
_entry.id   AF-M3F5E8-F1
#
_cell.length_a   1.000
_cell.length_b   1.000
_cell.length_c   1.000
_cell.angle_alpha   90.00
_cell.angle_beta   90.00
_cell.angle_gamma   90.00
#
_symmetry.space_group_name_H-M   'P 1'
#
loop_
_entity.id
_entity.type
_entity.pdbx_description
1 polymer ?
#
loop_
_entity_poly.entity_id
_entity_poly.type
_entity_poly.pdbx_seq_one_letter_code
_entity_poly.pdbx_strand_id
1 'polypeptide(L)'
;MPENEGVERDLSALELPQWGRLRETGDPWDPYQLIDKDGRICAEAQAFFKDLQAAGRENTTLRSYALDLLRWLRFLWVLDISWDRATSVEARDFMRWMLLADKPVRVHWRR
;
A
#
# COMPACT_ATOMS: atom_id res chain seq x y z
N MET A 1 -4.52 32.34 -16.35
CA MET A 1 -4.56 30.98 -15.77
C MET A 1 -3.55 30.99 -14.65
N PRO A 2 -3.92 30.96 -13.36
CA PRO A 2 -2.89 30.87 -12.33
C PRO A 2 -2.30 29.47 -12.39
N GLU A 3 -0.98 29.46 -12.37
CA GLU A 3 -0.10 28.32 -12.32
C GLU A 3 -0.39 27.59 -11.01
N ASN A 4 -0.69 26.29 -11.08
CA ASN A 4 -0.83 25.44 -9.91
C ASN A 4 0.60 25.14 -9.43
N GLU A 5 1.27 26.17 -8.88
CA GLU A 5 2.50 26.02 -8.11
C GLU A 5 2.22 24.95 -7.06
N GLY A 6 2.95 23.84 -7.19
CA GLY A 6 2.75 22.65 -6.39
C GLY A 6 2.82 23.02 -4.91
N VAL A 7 1.66 23.04 -4.26
CA VAL A 7 1.57 23.01 -2.81
C VAL A 7 2.30 21.74 -2.40
N GLU A 8 3.54 21.91 -1.94
CA GLU A 8 4.34 20.81 -1.42
C GLU A 8 3.55 20.21 -0.27
N ARG A 9 3.04 18.98 -0.47
CA ARG A 9 2.22 18.30 0.53
C ARG A 9 3.08 18.15 1.78
N ASP A 10 2.55 18.53 2.94
CA ASP A 10 3.25 18.26 4.20
C ASP A 10 3.22 16.75 4.48
N LEU A 11 4.22 16.06 3.95
CA LEU A 11 4.39 14.62 4.12
C LEU A 11 4.81 14.28 5.56
N SER A 12 5.38 15.22 6.31
CA SER A 12 5.90 14.92 7.65
C SER A 12 4.79 14.64 8.68
N ALA A 13 3.61 15.25 8.50
CA ALA A 13 2.43 15.06 9.33
C ALA A 13 1.49 13.95 8.83
N LEU A 14 1.81 13.26 7.73
CA LEU A 14 0.91 12.31 7.08
C LEU A 14 0.88 10.97 7.84
N GLU A 15 -0.18 10.75 8.60
CA GLU A 15 -0.46 9.49 9.27
C GLU A 15 -1.25 8.54 8.34
N LEU A 16 -0.76 7.30 8.18
CA LEU A 16 -1.48 6.30 7.43
C LEU A 16 -2.52 5.60 8.33
N PRO A 17 -3.83 5.76 8.07
CA PRO A 17 -4.86 5.01 8.78
C PRO A 17 -4.70 3.51 8.51
N GLN A 18 -5.17 2.69 9.45
CA GLN A 18 -5.17 1.23 9.32
C GLN A 18 -6.29 0.73 8.39
N TRP A 19 -6.47 1.39 7.24
CA TRP A 19 -7.44 1.01 6.22
C TRP A 19 -6.98 -0.19 5.41
N GLY A 20 -7.93 -1.04 5.03
CA GLY A 20 -7.61 -2.26 4.32
C GLY A 20 -6.71 -3.21 5.13
N ARG A 21 -6.56 -4.43 4.60
CA ARG A 21 -5.77 -5.47 5.26
C ARG A 21 -5.31 -6.50 4.26
N LEU A 22 -4.20 -7.15 4.59
CA LEU A 22 -3.80 -8.39 3.94
C LEU A 22 -4.51 -9.55 4.65
N ARG A 23 -5.24 -10.37 3.90
CA ARG A 23 -5.89 -11.60 4.38
C ARG A 23 -5.11 -12.80 3.83
N GLU A 24 -4.60 -13.64 4.71
CA GLU A 24 -4.11 -14.98 4.36
C GLU A 24 -5.31 -15.91 4.17
N THR A 25 -5.31 -16.69 3.09
CA THR A 25 -6.47 -17.50 2.69
C THR A 25 -6.32 -18.98 3.02
N GLY A 26 -5.08 -19.46 3.12
CA GLY A 26 -4.76 -20.89 3.20
C GLY A 26 -4.85 -21.64 1.85
N ASP A 27 -5.22 -20.97 0.77
CA ASP A 27 -5.24 -21.54 -0.58
C ASP A 27 -3.86 -21.38 -1.25
N PRO A 28 -3.17 -22.47 -1.65
CA PRO A 28 -1.90 -22.38 -2.35
C PRO A 28 -1.93 -21.61 -3.67
N TRP A 29 -3.09 -21.47 -4.31
CA TRP A 29 -3.25 -20.76 -5.58
C TRP A 29 -3.60 -19.27 -5.39
N ASP A 30 -4.08 -18.91 -4.22
CA ASP A 30 -4.47 -17.54 -3.86
C ASP A 30 -4.07 -17.23 -2.42
N PRO A 31 -2.78 -17.38 -2.04
CA PRO A 31 -2.36 -17.44 -0.63
C PRO A 31 -2.65 -16.16 0.16
N TYR A 32 -2.72 -15.02 -0.53
CA TYR A 32 -2.98 -13.73 0.09
C TYR A 32 -3.91 -12.86 -0.76
N GLN A 33 -4.90 -12.26 -0.11
CA GLN A 33 -5.81 -11.30 -0.70
C GLN A 33 -5.64 -9.93 -0.06
N LEU A 34 -5.52 -8.90 -0.89
CA LEU A 34 -5.48 -7.51 -0.44
C LEU A 34 -6.89 -6.96 -0.41
N ILE A 35 -7.36 -6.61 0.77
CA ILE A 35 -8.67 -6.01 1.02
C ILE A 35 -8.50 -4.50 1.15
N ASP A 36 -9.28 -3.73 0.41
CA ASP A 36 -9.24 -2.26 0.38
C ASP A 36 -9.94 -1.61 1.59
N LYS A 37 -9.96 -0.27 1.61
CA LYS A 37 -10.60 0.53 2.68
C LYS A 37 -12.11 0.28 2.82
N ASP A 38 -12.77 -0.17 1.75
CA ASP A 38 -14.21 -0.44 1.71
C ASP A 38 -14.54 -1.93 1.94
N GLY A 39 -13.52 -2.76 2.24
CA GLY A 39 -13.70 -4.19 2.47
C GLY A 39 -13.78 -5.04 1.20
N ARG A 40 -13.45 -4.50 0.03
CA ARG A 40 -13.46 -5.22 -1.26
C ARG A 40 -12.07 -5.76 -1.57
N ILE A 41 -12.02 -6.82 -2.37
CA ILE A 41 -10.75 -7.35 -2.88
C ILE A 41 -10.23 -6.39 -3.96
N CYS A 42 -8.97 -5.94 -3.82
CA CYS A 42 -8.30 -5.16 -4.86
C CYS A 42 -7.84 -6.08 -5.99
N ALA A 43 -8.57 -6.05 -7.12
CA ALA A 43 -8.35 -6.96 -8.24
C ALA A 43 -6.98 -6.79 -8.89
N GLU A 44 -6.48 -5.56 -8.96
CA GLU A 44 -5.17 -5.19 -9.50
C GLU A 44 -4.04 -5.81 -8.66
N ALA A 45 -4.16 -5.75 -7.33
CA ALA A 45 -3.24 -6.41 -6.42
C ALA A 45 -3.29 -7.94 -6.60
N GLN A 46 -4.49 -8.52 -6.80
CA GLN A 46 -4.61 -9.96 -7.04
C GLN A 46 -3.95 -10.40 -8.34
N ALA A 47 -4.08 -9.62 -9.41
CA ALA A 47 -3.40 -9.89 -10.68
C ALA A 47 -1.88 -9.91 -10.49
N PHE A 48 -1.33 -8.89 -9.84
CA PHE A 48 0.11 -8.82 -9.53
C PHE A 48 0.59 -10.01 -8.67
N PHE A 49 -0.19 -10.43 -7.68
CA PHE A 49 0.16 -11.61 -6.86
C PHE A 49 0.17 -12.90 -7.67
N LYS A 50 -0.75 -13.07 -8.63
CA LYS A 50 -0.74 -14.21 -9.55
C LYS A 50 0.49 -14.19 -10.46
N ASP A 51 0.91 -13.02 -10.94
CA ASP A 51 2.12 -12.88 -11.74
C ASP A 51 3.39 -13.25 -10.93
N LEU A 52 3.46 -12.84 -9.66
CA LEU A 52 4.56 -13.24 -8.77
C LEU A 52 4.60 -14.76 -8.55
N GLN A 53 3.45 -15.41 -8.35
CA GLN A 53 3.37 -16.87 -8.23
C GLN A 53 3.78 -17.57 -9.53
N ALA A 54 3.31 -17.08 -10.68
CA ALA A 54 3.68 -17.61 -11.99
C ALA A 54 5.19 -17.47 -12.26
N ALA A 55 5.83 -16.44 -11.71
CA ALA A 55 7.29 -16.26 -11.73
C ALA A 55 8.06 -17.12 -10.70
N GLY A 56 7.38 -18.03 -9.98
CA GLY A 56 7.98 -18.95 -9.01
C GLY A 56 8.47 -18.28 -7.73
N ARG A 57 7.86 -17.14 -7.32
CA ARG A 57 8.23 -16.46 -6.09
C ARG A 57 7.63 -17.15 -4.87
N GLU A 58 8.45 -17.29 -3.83
CA GLU A 58 8.04 -17.85 -2.54
C GLU A 58 6.91 -17.04 -1.90
N ASN A 59 6.03 -17.72 -1.15
CA ASN A 59 4.92 -17.08 -0.43
C ASN A 59 5.38 -16.01 0.57
N THR A 60 6.58 -16.15 1.13
CA THR A 60 7.19 -15.14 2.01
C THR A 60 7.54 -13.85 1.26
N THR A 61 7.96 -13.96 0.00
CA THR A 61 8.21 -12.83 -0.89
C THR A 61 6.87 -12.18 -1.24
N LEU A 62 5.87 -12.98 -1.63
CA LEU A 62 4.53 -12.48 -1.96
C LEU A 62 3.91 -11.71 -0.78
N ARG A 63 4.03 -12.24 0.45
CA ARG A 63 3.57 -11.56 1.66
C ARG A 63 4.25 -10.21 1.87
N SER A 64 5.56 -10.14 1.67
CA SER A 64 6.34 -8.90 1.85
C SER A 64 5.90 -7.84 0.83
N TYR A 65 5.80 -8.23 -0.44
CA TYR A 65 5.28 -7.37 -1.52
C TYR A 65 3.85 -6.92 -1.25
N ALA A 66 2.98 -7.80 -0.77
CA ALA A 66 1.60 -7.48 -0.47
C ALA A 66 1.45 -6.47 0.68
N LEU A 67 2.31 -6.55 1.70
CA LEU A 67 2.35 -5.58 2.80
C LEU A 67 2.86 -4.21 2.34
N ASP A 68 3.88 -4.18 1.47
CA ASP A 68 4.40 -2.95 0.88
C ASP A 68 3.37 -2.29 -0.04
N LEU A 69 2.68 -3.11 -0.86
CA LEU A 69 1.59 -2.67 -1.73
C LEU A 69 0.43 -2.09 -0.91
N LEU A 70 0.05 -2.72 0.21
CA LEU A 70 -0.97 -2.20 1.11
C LEU A 70 -0.57 -0.86 1.71
N ARG A 71 0.71 -0.66 2.05
CA ARG A 71 1.20 0.62 2.57
C ARG A 71 1.11 1.72 1.50
N TRP A 72 1.50 1.41 0.27
CA TRP A 72 1.37 2.33 -0.86
C TRP A 72 -0.09 2.68 -1.17
N LEU A 73 -1.00 1.70 -1.18
CA LEU A 73 -2.42 1.94 -1.36
C LEU A 73 -3.03 2.84 -0.27
N ARG A 74 -2.63 2.64 0.99
CA ARG A 74 -3.04 3.53 2.09
C ARG A 74 -2.59 4.96 1.86
N PHE A 75 -1.37 5.16 1.38
CA PHE A 75 -0.85 6.48 1.05
C PHE A 75 -1.71 7.14 -0.04
N LEU A 76 -2.01 6.42 -1.12
CA LEU A 76 -2.89 6.91 -2.18
C LEU A 76 -4.31 7.22 -1.65
N TRP A 77 -4.88 6.38 -0.79
CA TRP A 77 -6.21 6.61 -0.22
C TRP A 77 -6.28 7.84 0.68
N VAL A 78 -5.22 8.15 1.42
CA VAL A 78 -5.15 9.39 2.23
C VAL A 78 -5.14 10.62 1.32
N LEU A 79 -4.47 10.53 0.18
CA LEU A 79 -4.43 11.60 -0.82
C LEU A 79 -5.67 11.65 -1.72
N ASP A 80 -6.63 10.73 -1.53
CA ASP A 80 -7.79 10.51 -2.40
C ASP A 80 -7.42 10.32 -3.88
N ILE A 81 -6.30 9.64 -4.12
CA ILE A 81 -5.79 9.31 -5.46
C ILE A 81 -6.12 7.84 -5.76
N SER A 82 -6.77 7.60 -6.89
CA SER A 82 -6.99 6.24 -7.37
C SER A 82 -5.70 5.67 -7.96
N TRP A 83 -5.52 4.34 -7.85
CA TRP A 83 -4.32 3.66 -8.33
C TRP A 83 -4.00 3.97 -9.80
N ASP A 84 -5.03 3.98 -10.66
CA ASP A 84 -4.95 4.27 -12.10
C ASP A 84 -4.54 5.72 -12.43
N ARG A 85 -4.62 6.62 -11.44
CA ARG A 85 -4.25 8.03 -11.58
C ARG A 85 -2.93 8.38 -10.90
N ALA A 86 -2.33 7.44 -10.15
CA ALA A 86 -1.07 7.67 -9.47
C ALA A 86 0.05 7.88 -10.50
N THR A 87 0.87 8.92 -10.29
CA THR A 87 1.98 9.24 -11.19
C THR A 87 3.33 9.06 -10.48
N SER A 88 4.42 9.36 -11.18
CA SER A 88 5.76 9.40 -10.58
C SER A 88 5.91 10.46 -9.49
N VAL A 89 5.03 11.47 -9.45
CA VAL A 89 4.99 12.47 -8.37
C VAL A 89 4.57 11.81 -7.06
N GLU A 90 3.44 11.10 -7.05
CA GLU A 90 2.95 10.40 -5.86
C GLU A 90 3.93 9.32 -5.40
N ALA A 91 4.57 8.60 -6.33
CA ALA A 91 5.59 7.63 -5.99
C ALA A 91 6.80 8.28 -5.30
N ARG A 92 7.28 9.43 -5.79
CA ARG A 92 8.36 10.20 -5.16
C ARG A 92 7.95 10.68 -3.77
N ASP A 93 6.75 11.22 -3.64
CA ASP A 93 6.21 11.69 -2.37
C ASP A 93 6.12 10.54 -1.35
N PHE A 94 5.65 9.36 -1.78
CA PHE A 94 5.63 8.17 -0.93
C PHE A 94 7.02 7.72 -0.49
N MET A 95 8.00 7.71 -1.39
CA MET A 95 9.37 7.36 -1.02
C MET A 95 9.97 8.37 -0.03
N ARG A 96 9.72 9.68 -0.23
CA ARG A 96 10.14 10.73 0.72
C ARG A 96 9.45 10.56 2.06
N TRP A 97 8.14 10.29 2.05
CA TRP A 97 7.36 9.99 3.25
C TRP A 97 7.93 8.76 3.98
N MET A 98 8.27 7.67 3.29
CA MET A 98 8.87 6.48 3.93
C MET A 98 10.23 6.74 4.59
N LEU A 99 10.99 7.74 4.12
CA LEU A 99 12.26 8.14 4.72
C LEU A 99 12.08 9.00 5.98
N LEU A 100 11.00 9.80 6.03
CA LEU A 100 10.71 10.74 7.11
C LEU A 100 9.79 10.16 8.19
N ALA A 101 8.86 9.29 7.80
CA ALA A 101 7.90 8.70 8.71
C ALA A 101 8.62 7.82 9.73
N ASP A 102 8.49 8.18 11.00
CA ASP A 102 8.97 7.34 12.09
C ASP A 102 8.41 5.93 11.93
N LYS A 103 9.27 4.92 12.16
CA LYS A 103 8.81 3.53 12.12
C LYS A 103 7.64 3.42 13.09
N PRO A 104 6.45 2.98 12.63
CA PRO A 104 5.28 2.90 13.50
C PRO A 104 5.65 2.02 14.69
N VAL A 105 5.67 2.62 15.88
CA VAL A 105 5.89 1.90 17.13
C VAL A 105 4.71 0.97 17.28
N ARG A 106 4.91 -0.32 16.96
CA ARG A 106 3.90 -1.33 17.21
C ARG A 106 3.76 -1.40 18.73
N VAL A 107 2.70 -0.80 19.26
CA VAL A 107 2.33 -0.96 20.66
C VAL A 107 1.96 -2.43 20.84
N HIS A 108 2.93 -3.25 21.26
CA HIS A 108 2.66 -4.61 21.67
C HIS A 108 1.87 -4.54 22.97
N TRP A 109 0.55 -4.65 22.88
CA TRP A 109 -0.27 -4.93 24.04
C TRP A 109 0.07 -6.37 24.47
N ARG A 110 0.95 -6.54 25.45
CA ARG A 110 0.96 -7.73 26.30
C ARG A 110 0.05 -7.39 27.48
N ARG A 111 -1.04 -8.13 27.61
CA ARG A 111 -1.70 -8.37 28.89
C ARG A 111 -1.70 -9.87 29.12
#